data_AF-A0A0S7B605-F1
#
_entry.id   AF-A0A0S7B605-F1
#
_cell.length_a   1.000
_cell.length_b   1.000
_cell.length_c   1.000
_cell.angle_alpha   90.00
_cell.angle_beta   90.00
_cell.angle_gamma   90.00
#
_symmetry.space_group_name_H-M   'P 1'
#
loop_
_entity.id
_entity.type
_entity.pdbx_description
1 polymer ?
#
loop_
_entity_poly.entity_id
_entity_poly.type
_entity_poly.pdbx_seq_one_letter_code
_entity_poly.pdbx_strand_id
1 'polypeptide(L)'
;MDRRQKEELRILLKARKRADKVLAERREAAQEKLDRNMRKAANQELMQEYTRKFTALAEKCGILALAEEAARKVNGCFFTKMSYYIDYGMNTSHLSGAFFTYKDGVLRPAYLGIFITWDEGEAKKEVEIRYAKNGAVTFHHSRWPIFPFIWKNFPKVLPQMVDQAMKNPRKPEPAPRHGCE
;
A
#
# COMPACT_ATOMS: atom_id res chain seq x y z
N MET A 1 -9.58 66.08 -15.80
CA MET A 1 -8.88 64.85 -16.24
C MET A 1 -8.91 64.79 -17.76
N ASP A 2 -7.73 64.84 -18.36
CA ASP A 2 -7.57 64.84 -19.82
C ASP A 2 -7.90 63.45 -20.42
N ARG A 3 -8.27 63.39 -21.70
CA ARG A 3 -8.69 62.15 -22.39
C ARG A 3 -7.58 61.10 -22.36
N ARG A 4 -6.33 61.54 -22.49
CA ARG A 4 -5.11 60.72 -22.43
C ARG A 4 -4.91 60.07 -21.05
N GLN A 5 -5.12 60.83 -19.98
CA GLN A 5 -5.02 60.33 -18.59
C GLN A 5 -6.09 59.27 -18.28
N LYS A 6 -7.31 59.42 -18.83
CA LYS A 6 -8.39 58.43 -18.68
C LYS A 6 -8.05 57.11 -19.40
N GLU A 7 -7.36 57.17 -20.52
CA GLU A 7 -6.97 56.00 -21.31
C GLU A 7 -5.82 55.24 -20.66
N GLU A 8 -4.80 55.94 -20.17
CA GLU A 8 -3.72 55.37 -19.36
C GLU A 8 -4.26 54.68 -18.09
N LEU A 9 -5.17 55.33 -17.36
CA LEU A 9 -5.81 54.73 -16.19
C LEU A 9 -6.56 53.44 -16.54
N ARG A 10 -7.25 53.38 -17.68
CA ARG A 10 -7.95 52.16 -18.14
C ARG A 10 -6.97 51.03 -18.45
N ILE A 11 -5.82 51.33 -19.06
CA ILE A 11 -4.78 50.35 -19.35
C ILE A 11 -4.20 49.79 -18.04
N LEU A 12 -3.86 50.66 -17.09
CA LEU A 12 -3.33 50.28 -15.78
C LEU A 12 -4.32 49.42 -14.99
N LEU A 13 -5.61 49.77 -14.98
CA LEU A 13 -6.65 48.97 -14.32
C LEU A 13 -6.83 47.59 -14.96
N LYS A 14 -6.75 47.48 -16.30
CA LYS A 14 -6.79 46.18 -17.00
C LYS A 14 -5.55 45.34 -16.68
N ALA A 15 -4.37 45.95 -16.65
CA ALA A 15 -3.13 45.28 -16.29
C ALA A 15 -3.18 44.76 -14.84
N ARG A 16 -3.65 45.58 -13.89
CA ARG A 16 -3.88 45.17 -12.49
C ARG A 16 -4.83 43.98 -12.38
N LYS A 17 -5.99 44.02 -13.04
CA LYS A 17 -6.94 42.88 -13.02
C LYS A 17 -6.32 41.58 -13.54
N ARG A 18 -5.48 41.65 -14.59
CA ARG A 18 -4.75 40.48 -15.10
C ARG A 18 -3.71 39.99 -14.11
N ALA A 19 -2.96 40.90 -13.48
CA ALA A 19 -1.98 40.55 -12.45
C ALA A 19 -2.64 39.89 -11.23
N ASP A 20 -3.76 40.44 -10.75
CA ASP A 20 -4.54 39.88 -9.64
C ASP A 20 -5.07 38.47 -9.98
N LYS A 21 -5.53 38.25 -11.21
CA LYS A 21 -5.96 36.93 -11.69
C LYS A 21 -4.80 35.92 -11.66
N VAL A 22 -3.63 36.29 -12.21
CA VAL A 22 -2.44 35.41 -12.21
C VAL A 22 -1.96 35.12 -10.79
N LEU A 23 -2.02 36.11 -9.88
CA LEU A 23 -1.69 35.91 -8.47
C LEU A 23 -2.67 34.95 -7.78
N ALA A 24 -3.97 35.05 -8.08
CA ALA A 24 -4.97 34.13 -7.56
C ALA A 24 -4.72 32.69 -8.03
N GLU A 25 -4.49 32.48 -9.33
CA GLU A 25 -4.15 31.17 -9.91
C GLU A 25 -2.87 30.59 -9.28
N ARG A 26 -1.83 31.40 -9.06
CA ARG A 26 -0.60 30.97 -8.39
C ARG A 26 -0.83 30.56 -6.94
N ARG A 27 -1.69 31.29 -6.20
CA ARG A 27 -2.05 30.96 -4.81
C ARG A 27 -2.83 29.65 -4.76
N GLU A 28 -3.78 29.45 -5.66
CA GLU A 28 -4.55 28.21 -5.77
C GLU A 28 -3.66 27.01 -6.09
N ALA A 29 -2.76 27.14 -7.06
CA ALA A 29 -1.81 26.08 -7.40
C ALA A 29 -0.83 25.77 -6.25
N ALA A 30 -0.39 26.79 -5.50
CA ALA A 30 0.45 26.61 -4.32
C ALA A 30 -0.31 25.89 -3.19
N GLN A 31 -1.57 26.26 -2.95
CA GLN A 31 -2.43 25.61 -1.98
C GLN A 31 -2.68 24.14 -2.36
N GLU A 32 -3.01 23.86 -3.63
CA GLU A 32 -3.22 22.49 -4.09
C GLU A 32 -1.95 21.64 -3.94
N LYS A 33 -0.76 22.21 -4.20
CA LYS A 33 0.51 21.52 -3.98
C LYS A 33 0.74 21.23 -2.49
N LEU A 34 0.43 22.19 -1.61
CA LEU A 34 0.54 22.03 -0.16
C LEU A 34 -0.41 20.93 0.34
N ASP A 35 -1.67 20.94 -0.08
CA ASP A 35 -2.66 19.92 0.27
C ASP A 35 -2.23 18.52 -0.21
N ARG A 36 -1.69 18.42 -1.43
CA ARG A 36 -1.12 17.15 -1.94
C ARG A 36 0.04 16.65 -1.08
N ASN A 37 0.92 17.55 -0.64
CA ASN A 37 2.05 17.17 0.21
C ASN A 37 1.60 16.74 1.60
N MET A 38 0.64 17.45 2.22
CA MET A 38 0.08 17.07 3.51
C MET A 38 -0.59 15.69 3.46
N ARG A 39 -1.35 15.40 2.39
CA ARG A 39 -1.98 14.07 2.21
C ARG A 39 -0.95 12.96 1.99
N LYS A 40 0.13 13.23 1.25
CA LYS A 40 1.23 12.26 1.10
C LYS A 40 1.88 11.94 2.44
N ALA A 41 2.14 12.95 3.26
CA ALA A 41 2.69 12.75 4.61
C ALA A 41 1.72 11.95 5.50
N ALA A 42 0.45 12.32 5.55
CA ALA A 42 -0.57 11.59 6.31
C ALA A 42 -0.72 10.13 5.85
N ASN A 43 -0.66 9.87 4.55
CA ASN A 43 -0.69 8.50 4.02
C ASN A 43 0.55 7.71 4.42
N GLN A 44 1.73 8.33 4.43
CA GLN A 44 2.97 7.67 4.89
C GLN A 44 2.88 7.30 6.37
N GLU A 45 2.35 8.19 7.22
CA GLU A 45 2.12 7.92 8.63
C GLU A 45 1.14 6.74 8.82
N LEU A 46 0.01 6.75 8.10
CA LEU A 46 -0.95 5.65 8.10
C LEU A 46 -0.34 4.33 7.64
N MET A 47 0.50 4.34 6.60
CA MET A 47 1.21 3.15 6.14
C MET A 47 2.10 2.57 7.24
N GLN A 48 2.87 3.43 7.93
CA GLN A 48 3.72 3.00 9.04
C GLN A 48 2.90 2.45 10.20
N GLU A 49 1.81 3.14 10.57
CA GLU A 49 0.90 2.72 11.63
C GLU A 49 0.27 1.36 11.33
N TYR A 50 -0.27 1.18 10.12
CA TYR A 50 -0.88 -0.08 9.71
C TYR A 50 0.15 -1.21 9.66
N THR A 51 1.35 -0.94 9.14
CA THR A 51 2.42 -1.93 9.08
C THR A 51 2.76 -2.41 10.49
N ARG A 52 3.02 -1.49 11.42
CA ARG A 52 3.30 -1.83 12.84
C ARG A 52 2.16 -2.64 13.46
N LYS A 53 0.91 -2.21 13.27
CA LYS A 53 -0.27 -2.90 13.84
C LYS A 53 -0.40 -4.33 13.33
N PHE A 54 -0.32 -4.54 12.01
CA PHE A 54 -0.48 -5.88 11.46
C PHE A 54 0.71 -6.78 11.75
N THR A 55 1.95 -6.26 11.73
CA THR A 55 3.13 -7.02 12.12
C THR A 55 2.99 -7.51 13.55
N ALA A 56 2.61 -6.63 14.49
CA ALA A 56 2.38 -7.02 15.88
C ALA A 56 1.24 -8.05 16.05
N LEU A 57 0.19 -7.98 15.23
CA LEU A 57 -0.89 -8.97 15.24
C LEU A 57 -0.44 -10.33 14.67
N ALA A 58 0.35 -10.32 13.60
CA ALA A 58 0.91 -11.52 12.99
C ALA A 58 1.96 -12.19 13.90
N GLU A 59 2.77 -11.40 14.62
CA GLU A 59 3.68 -11.89 15.66
C GLU A 59 2.91 -12.61 16.76
N LYS A 60 1.85 -11.98 17.30
CA LYS A 60 0.98 -12.58 18.33
C LYS A 60 0.28 -13.86 17.85
N CYS A 61 0.00 -13.97 16.55
CA CYS A 61 -0.58 -15.17 15.96
C CYS A 61 0.44 -16.32 15.82
N GLY A 62 1.74 -16.02 15.87
CA GLY A 62 2.82 -16.98 15.66
C GLY A 62 3.12 -17.29 14.19
N ILE A 63 2.37 -16.72 13.24
CA ILE A 63 2.56 -17.00 11.80
C ILE A 63 3.90 -16.46 11.28
N LEU A 64 4.43 -15.37 11.84
CA LEU A 64 5.75 -14.86 11.46
C LEU A 64 6.86 -15.82 11.88
N ALA A 65 6.79 -16.38 13.09
CA ALA A 65 7.77 -17.34 13.59
C ALA A 65 7.75 -18.63 12.75
N LEU A 66 6.55 -19.12 12.38
CA LEU A 66 6.42 -20.28 11.48
C LEU A 66 6.99 -20.01 10.09
N ALA A 67 6.76 -18.82 9.53
CA ALA A 67 7.30 -18.44 8.24
C ALA A 67 8.83 -18.30 8.27
N GLU A 68 9.39 -17.72 9.34
CA GLU A 68 10.82 -17.61 9.53
C GLU A 68 11.49 -19.00 9.68
N GLU A 69 10.89 -19.90 10.47
CA GLU A 69 11.38 -21.27 10.60
C GLU A 69 11.35 -22.02 9.25
N ALA A 70 10.26 -21.86 8.49
CA ALA A 70 10.14 -22.44 7.16
C ALA A 70 11.18 -21.88 6.17
N ALA A 71 11.46 -20.57 6.22
CA ALA A 71 12.51 -19.95 5.41
C ALA A 71 13.89 -20.50 5.75
N ARG A 72 14.21 -20.66 7.05
CA ARG A 72 15.48 -21.25 7.51
C ARG A 72 15.65 -22.69 7.01
N LYS A 73 14.60 -23.50 6.98
CA LYS A 73 14.65 -24.90 6.49
C LYS A 73 15.08 -25.01 5.03
N VAL A 74 14.80 -24.00 4.20
CA VAL A 74 15.15 -23.98 2.77
C VAL A 74 16.32 -23.07 2.44
N ASN A 75 17.06 -22.58 3.46
CA ASN A 75 18.09 -21.54 3.30
C ASN A 75 17.60 -20.32 2.50
N GLY A 76 16.33 -19.95 2.69
CA GLY A 76 15.66 -18.85 2.00
C GLY A 76 15.65 -17.55 2.80
N CYS A 77 15.09 -16.52 2.17
CA CYS A 77 14.80 -15.23 2.77
C CYS A 77 13.32 -15.13 3.14
N PHE A 78 13.04 -14.43 4.24
CA PHE A 78 11.70 -14.07 4.68
C PHE A 78 11.56 -12.55 4.72
N PHE A 79 10.46 -12.01 4.18
CA PHE A 79 10.12 -10.60 4.28
C PHE A 79 8.61 -10.37 4.38
N THR A 80 8.22 -9.22 4.93
CA THR A 80 6.82 -8.81 5.03
C THR A 80 6.55 -7.57 4.20
N LYS A 81 5.39 -7.51 3.56
CA LYS A 81 4.94 -6.35 2.78
C LYS A 81 3.46 -6.10 3.02
N MET A 82 3.11 -4.89 3.44
CA MET A 82 1.72 -4.50 3.59
C MET A 82 1.07 -4.25 2.22
N SER A 83 -0.11 -4.81 2.01
CA SER A 83 -0.98 -4.53 0.86
C SER A 83 -2.09 -3.57 1.26
N TYR A 84 -2.41 -2.64 0.38
CA TYR A 84 -3.40 -1.59 0.60
C TYR A 84 -4.39 -1.54 -0.56
N TYR A 85 -5.62 -1.12 -0.28
CA TYR A 85 -6.58 -0.68 -1.28
C TYR A 85 -6.99 0.76 -1.00
N ILE A 86 -7.50 1.43 -2.03
CA ILE A 86 -8.08 2.76 -1.90
C ILE A 86 -9.59 2.58 -1.83
N ASP A 87 -10.18 3.02 -0.73
CA ASP A 87 -11.62 3.05 -0.54
C ASP A 87 -12.17 4.43 -0.96
N TYR A 88 -13.12 4.42 -1.89
CA TYR A 88 -13.79 5.62 -2.39
C TYR A 88 -15.22 5.77 -1.84
N GLY A 89 -15.58 5.02 -0.79
CA GLY A 89 -16.88 5.08 -0.10
C GLY A 89 -18.01 4.32 -0.81
N MET A 90 -18.02 4.27 -2.14
CA MET A 90 -19.02 3.52 -2.93
C MET A 90 -18.45 2.30 -3.67
N ASN A 91 -17.12 2.21 -3.84
CA ASN A 91 -16.45 1.07 -4.50
C ASN A 91 -15.02 0.87 -3.93
N THR A 92 -14.62 -0.39 -3.76
CA THR A 92 -13.25 -0.81 -3.40
C THR A 92 -12.55 -1.38 -4.63
N SER A 93 -11.64 -0.62 -5.24
CA SER A 93 -10.86 -1.09 -6.40
C SER A 93 -9.47 -1.54 -5.97
N HIS A 94 -9.07 -2.74 -6.37
CA HIS A 94 -7.67 -3.18 -6.28
C HIS A 94 -6.82 -2.30 -7.21
N LEU A 95 -5.69 -1.77 -6.72
CA LEU A 95 -4.81 -0.85 -7.45
C LEU A 95 -4.29 -1.46 -8.76
N SER A 96 -4.97 -1.18 -9.87
CA SER A 96 -4.48 -1.32 -11.24
C SER A 96 -4.14 0.09 -11.74
N GLY A 97 -2.88 0.30 -12.13
CA GLY A 97 -2.18 1.58 -12.17
C GLY A 97 -2.57 2.58 -13.25
N ALA A 98 -3.83 2.67 -13.68
CA ALA A 98 -4.24 3.65 -14.68
C ALA A 98 -5.59 4.27 -14.31
N PHE A 99 -5.63 5.61 -14.25
CA PHE A 99 -6.84 6.45 -14.21
C PHE A 99 -7.63 6.59 -12.91
N PHE A 100 -7.06 7.02 -11.78
CA PHE A 100 -7.92 7.56 -10.71
C PHE A 100 -7.33 8.78 -10.00
N THR A 101 -8.15 9.82 -9.88
CA THR A 101 -7.86 11.04 -9.12
C THR A 101 -7.78 10.70 -7.64
N TYR A 102 -6.55 10.68 -7.10
CA TYR A 102 -6.20 10.53 -5.68
C TYR A 102 -6.89 11.53 -4.72
N LYS A 103 -7.84 12.36 -5.18
CA LYS A 103 -8.47 13.42 -4.38
C LYS A 103 -9.47 12.91 -3.35
N ASP A 104 -10.10 11.75 -3.58
CA ASP A 104 -11.26 11.27 -2.79
C ASP A 104 -11.07 9.86 -2.19
N GLY A 105 -9.87 9.28 -2.31
CA GLY A 105 -9.60 7.92 -1.85
C GLY A 105 -8.96 7.86 -0.47
N VAL A 106 -9.48 7.04 0.43
CA VAL A 106 -8.88 6.75 1.74
C VAL A 106 -8.05 5.47 1.66
N LEU A 107 -6.79 5.55 2.08
CA LEU A 107 -5.91 4.38 2.15
C LEU A 107 -6.40 3.42 3.24
N ARG A 108 -6.72 2.18 2.86
CA ARG A 108 -7.09 1.13 3.81
C ARG A 108 -6.15 -0.07 3.72
N PRO A 109 -5.78 -0.67 4.86
CA PRO A 109 -4.97 -1.87 4.87
C PRO A 109 -5.82 -3.06 4.38
N ALA A 110 -5.28 -3.80 3.41
CA ALA A 110 -5.88 -5.03 2.91
C ALA A 110 -5.46 -6.21 3.79
N TYR A 111 -4.16 -6.50 3.77
CA TYR A 111 -3.52 -7.61 4.47
C TYR A 111 -2.02 -7.37 4.58
N LEU A 112 -1.39 -7.98 5.56
CA LEU A 112 0.06 -8.13 5.63
C LEU A 112 0.45 -9.38 4.83
N GLY A 113 1.18 -9.20 3.74
CA GLY A 113 1.81 -10.29 3.01
C GLY A 113 3.11 -10.70 3.69
N ILE A 114 3.28 -12.00 3.86
CA ILE A 114 4.42 -12.69 4.48
C ILE A 114 4.97 -13.58 3.36
N PHE A 115 6.19 -13.29 2.93
CA PHE A 115 6.81 -13.89 1.76
C PHE A 115 8.03 -14.69 2.18
N ILE A 116 8.11 -15.92 1.70
CA ILE A 116 9.28 -16.80 1.83
C ILE A 116 9.80 -17.05 0.42
N THR A 117 11.06 -16.71 0.17
CA THR A 117 11.69 -16.89 -1.15
C THR A 117 12.99 -17.64 -1.03
N TRP A 118 13.25 -18.57 -1.95
CA TRP A 118 14.50 -19.33 -2.02
C TRP A 118 14.81 -19.69 -3.47
N ASP A 119 16.04 -20.11 -3.71
CA ASP A 119 16.48 -20.59 -5.02
C ASP A 119 16.51 -22.12 -5.02
N GLU A 120 15.94 -22.72 -6.07
CA GLU A 120 15.94 -24.16 -6.31
C GLU A 120 16.52 -24.40 -7.71
N GLY A 121 17.82 -24.64 -7.78
CA GLY A 121 18.57 -24.66 -9.05
C GLY A 121 18.56 -23.27 -9.69
N GLU A 122 18.10 -23.17 -10.93
CA GLU A 122 17.96 -21.89 -11.66
C GLU A 122 16.62 -21.19 -11.42
N ALA A 123 15.69 -21.82 -10.68
CA ALA A 123 14.36 -21.30 -10.47
C ALA A 123 14.22 -20.65 -9.07
N LYS A 124 13.84 -19.37 -9.05
CA LYS A 124 13.42 -18.71 -7.82
C LYS A 124 12.00 -19.15 -7.44
N LYS A 125 11.81 -19.54 -6.19
CA LYS A 125 10.55 -19.98 -5.60
C LYS A 125 10.04 -18.96 -4.60
N GLU A 126 8.73 -18.86 -4.46
CA GLU A 126 8.08 -17.99 -3.49
C GLU A 126 6.85 -18.67 -2.88
N VAL A 127 6.65 -18.42 -1.59
CA VAL A 127 5.41 -18.68 -0.86
C VAL A 127 4.89 -17.36 -0.32
N GLU A 128 3.66 -17.02 -0.67
CA GLU A 128 2.93 -15.91 -0.05
C GLU A 128 1.90 -16.45 0.95
N ILE A 129 1.93 -15.87 2.15
CA ILE A 129 0.96 -16.03 3.22
C ILE A 129 0.37 -14.64 3.49
N ARG A 130 -0.95 -14.51 3.59
CA ARG A 130 -1.62 -13.23 3.81
C ARG A 130 -2.33 -13.22 5.15
N TYR A 131 -2.02 -12.22 5.97
CA TYR A 131 -2.66 -11.99 7.26
C TYR A 131 -3.62 -10.80 7.17
N ALA A 132 -4.92 -11.05 7.28
CA ALA A 132 -5.97 -10.06 7.16
C ALA A 132 -6.28 -9.36 8.50
N LYS A 133 -6.95 -8.19 8.44
CA LYS A 133 -7.28 -7.38 9.62
C LYS A 133 -8.13 -8.12 10.66
N ASN A 134 -9.03 -8.99 10.20
CA ASN A 134 -9.88 -9.83 11.06
C ASN A 134 -9.12 -11.02 11.68
N GLY A 135 -7.80 -11.05 11.49
CA GLY A 135 -6.91 -12.09 11.95
C GLY A 135 -6.79 -13.26 11.00
N ALA A 136 -7.64 -13.39 9.97
CA ALA A 136 -7.66 -14.55 9.08
C ALA A 136 -6.34 -14.70 8.30
N VAL A 137 -5.90 -15.96 8.14
CA VAL A 137 -4.70 -16.32 7.39
C VAL A 137 -5.11 -17.04 6.11
N THR A 138 -4.66 -16.55 4.96
CA THR A 138 -4.79 -17.23 3.67
C THR A 138 -3.43 -17.54 3.09
N PHE A 139 -3.36 -18.59 2.29
CA PHE A 139 -2.14 -19.03 1.62
C PHE A 139 -2.36 -18.94 0.11
N HIS A 140 -1.35 -18.55 -0.66
CA HIS A 140 -1.51 -18.43 -2.12
C HIS A 140 -2.02 -19.71 -2.82
N HIS A 141 -1.70 -20.89 -2.28
CA HIS A 141 -2.12 -22.18 -2.81
C HIS A 141 -3.52 -22.63 -2.35
N SER A 142 -4.16 -21.89 -1.43
CA SER A 142 -5.47 -22.25 -0.85
C SER A 142 -6.46 -21.10 -0.93
N ARG A 143 -7.67 -21.41 -1.39
CA ARG A 143 -8.78 -20.45 -1.44
C ARG A 143 -9.43 -20.21 -0.08
N TRP A 144 -9.22 -21.11 0.88
CA TRP A 144 -9.94 -21.09 2.15
C TRP A 144 -9.16 -20.32 3.22
N PRO A 145 -9.76 -19.26 3.81
CA PRO A 145 -9.17 -18.58 4.95
C PRO A 145 -9.25 -19.47 6.18
N ILE A 146 -8.15 -19.50 6.92
CA ILE A 146 -8.12 -20.04 8.27
C ILE A 146 -8.46 -18.88 9.19
N PHE A 147 -9.38 -19.08 10.13
CA PHE A 147 -9.79 -18.05 11.07
C PHE A 147 -9.19 -18.29 12.46
N PRO A 148 -9.12 -17.24 13.32
CA PRO A 148 -8.58 -17.35 14.67
C PRO A 148 -9.12 -18.50 15.51
N PHE A 149 -10.41 -18.78 15.43
CA PHE A 149 -11.01 -19.88 16.19
C PHE A 149 -10.51 -21.26 15.72
N ILE A 150 -10.15 -21.41 14.44
CA ILE A 150 -9.69 -22.70 13.89
C ILE A 150 -8.31 -23.04 14.44
N TRP A 151 -7.31 -22.16 14.31
CA TRP A 151 -5.97 -22.50 14.82
C TRP A 151 -5.83 -22.41 16.33
N LYS A 152 -6.70 -21.68 17.03
CA LYS A 152 -6.76 -21.74 18.50
C LYS A 152 -7.24 -23.10 18.99
N ASN A 153 -8.23 -23.69 18.31
CA ASN A 153 -8.76 -25.00 18.67
C ASN A 153 -7.92 -26.16 18.09
N PHE A 154 -7.24 -25.92 16.97
CA PHE A 154 -6.41 -26.90 16.27
C PHE A 154 -5.02 -26.30 15.97
N PRO A 155 -4.09 -26.27 16.95
CA PRO A 155 -2.82 -25.54 16.83
C PRO A 155 -1.89 -26.05 15.72
N LYS A 156 -2.08 -27.29 15.25
CA LYS A 156 -1.30 -27.87 14.14
C LYS A 156 -1.72 -27.39 12.76
N VAL A 157 -2.89 -26.74 12.63
CA VAL A 157 -3.44 -26.34 11.33
C VAL A 157 -2.54 -25.31 10.63
N LEU A 158 -2.04 -24.29 11.35
CA LEU A 158 -1.16 -23.29 10.75
C LEU A 158 0.19 -23.89 10.28
N PRO A 159 0.93 -24.65 11.11
CA PRO A 159 2.15 -25.34 10.67
C PRO A 159 1.92 -26.24 9.45
N GLN A 160 0.86 -27.05 9.45
CA GLN A 160 0.54 -27.95 8.33
C GLN A 160 0.27 -27.18 7.03
N MET A 161 -0.41 -26.05 7.12
CA MET A 161 -0.71 -25.21 5.96
C MET A 161 0.52 -24.47 5.45
N VAL A 162 1.45 -24.08 6.33
CA VAL A 162 2.78 -23.58 5.93
C VAL A 162 3.56 -24.67 5.20
N ASP A 163 3.65 -25.88 5.75
CA ASP A 163 4.35 -27.00 5.11
C ASP A 163 3.74 -27.34 3.74
N GLN A 164 2.41 -27.30 3.63
CA GLN A 164 1.70 -27.52 2.37
C GLN A 164 1.97 -26.40 1.35
N ALA A 165 2.08 -25.15 1.81
CA ALA A 165 2.46 -24.03 0.97
C ALA A 165 3.90 -24.16 0.45
N MET A 166 4.84 -24.57 1.31
CA MET A 166 6.24 -24.82 0.93
C MET A 166 6.37 -25.93 -0.12
N LYS A 167 5.48 -26.92 -0.13
CA LYS A 167 5.41 -27.98 -1.16
C LYS A 167 4.82 -27.51 -2.49
N ASN A 168 4.11 -26.39 -2.52
CA ASN A 168 3.46 -25.85 -3.72
C ASN A 168 3.91 -24.40 -3.97
N PRO A 169 5.23 -24.15 -4.14
CA PRO A 169 5.71 -22.79 -4.33
C PRO A 169 5.22 -22.21 -5.66
N ARG A 170 5.02 -20.90 -5.69
CA ARG A 170 4.75 -20.15 -6.92
C ARG A 170 6.02 -19.51 -7.47
N LYS A 171 5.96 -19.07 -8.73
CA LYS A 171 6.97 -18.15 -9.28
C LYS A 171 6.83 -16.80 -8.55
N PRO A 172 7.93 -16.16 -8.12
CA PRO A 172 7.88 -14.86 -7.49
C PRO A 172 7.20 -13.85 -8.42
N GLU A 173 6.33 -13.01 -7.84
CA GLU A 173 5.77 -11.90 -8.60
C GLU A 173 6.90 -10.95 -9.02
N PRO A 174 6.86 -10.42 -10.27
CA PRO A 174 7.84 -9.45 -10.71
C PRO A 174 7.80 -8.25 -9.76
N ALA A 175 8.96 -7.89 -9.20
CA ALA A 175 9.05 -6.75 -8.30
C ALA A 175 8.44 -5.50 -8.97
N PRO A 176 7.62 -4.70 -8.25
CA PRO A 176 7.32 -3.36 -8.73
C PRO A 176 8.66 -2.65 -8.94
N ARG A 177 8.80 -1.95 -10.06
CA ARG A 177 10.04 -1.25 -10.50
C ARG A 177 10.46 -0.16 -9.51
N HIS A 178 10.93 -0.55 -8.34
CA HIS A 178 11.68 0.28 -7.41
C HIS A 178 12.82 -0.61 -6.96
N GLY A 179 13.97 -0.36 -7.59
CA GLY A 179 15.18 -1.14 -7.46
C GLY A 179 15.56 -1.33 -5.99
N CYS A 180 15.86 -2.58 -5.65
CA CYS A 180 16.87 -2.85 -4.65
C CYS A 180 18.18 -2.96 -5.44
N GLU A 181 18.96 -1.89 -5.40
CA GLU A 181 20.42 -1.97 -5.36
C GLU A 181 20.83 -1.79 -3.91
#